data_AF-A0A849KUX4-F1
#
_entry.id   AF-A0A849KUX4-F1
#
_cell.length_a   1.000
_cell.length_b   1.000
_cell.length_c   1.000
_cell.angle_alpha   90.00
_cell.angle_beta   90.00
_cell.angle_gamma   90.00
#
_symmetry.space_group_name_H-M   'P 1'
#
loop_
_entity.id
_entity.type
_entity.pdbx_description
1 polymer ?
#
loop_
_entity_poly.entity_id
_entity_poly.type
_entity_poly.pdbx_seq_one_letter_code
_entity_poly.pdbx_strand_id
1 'polypeptide(L)' 'MKPGARDVTHILGPLDAHLVAEILASGATVAELEEVAAYLAGADDVMGDLRRPLTGRAALVHDMLRRQDDDPDADR' A
#
# COMPACT_ATOMS: atom_id res chain seq x y z
N MET A 1 5.62 -14.90 4.10
CA MET A 1 4.49 -15.58 3.43
C MET A 1 4.08 -14.77 2.21
N LYS A 2 3.72 -15.41 1.08
CA LYS A 2 3.15 -14.70 -0.07
C LYS A 2 1.66 -14.41 0.18
N PRO A 3 1.20 -13.16 0.05
CA PRO A 3 -0.21 -12.82 0.18
C PRO A 3 -1.01 -13.29 -1.05
N GLY A 4 -2.29 -13.60 -0.85
CA GLY A 4 -3.29 -13.66 -1.90
C GLY A 4 -4.09 -12.35 -2.00
N ALA A 5 -4.94 -12.23 -3.03
CA ALA A 5 -5.74 -11.02 -3.26
C ALA A 5 -6.58 -10.61 -2.03
N ARG A 6 -7.16 -11.60 -1.33
CA ARG A 6 -7.95 -11.35 -0.11
C ARG A 6 -7.11 -10.78 1.02
N ASP A 7 -5.86 -11.24 1.18
CA ASP A 7 -4.94 -10.73 2.19
C ASP A 7 -4.58 -9.28 1.91
N VAL A 8 -4.31 -8.95 0.64
CA VAL A 8 -4.02 -7.57 0.20
C VAL A 8 -5.15 -6.64 0.60
N THR A 9 -6.39 -6.97 0.21
CA THR A 9 -7.56 -6.11 0.52
C THR A 9 -7.93 -6.09 2.00
N HIS A 10 -7.56 -7.12 2.76
CA HIS A 10 -7.80 -7.15 4.20
C HIS A 10 -6.83 -6.24 4.96
N ILE A 11 -5.58 -6.16 4.50
CA ILE A 11 -4.50 -5.41 5.16
C ILE A 11 -4.51 -3.93 4.73
N LEU A 12 -4.60 -3.68 3.41
CA LEU A 12 -4.50 -2.33 2.84
C LEU A 12 -5.86 -1.66 2.65
N GLY A 13 -6.95 -2.38 2.88
CA GLY A 13 -8.31 -1.90 2.66
C GLY A 13 -8.84 -2.16 1.24
N PRO A 14 -10.00 -1.58 0.89
CA PRO A 14 -10.62 -1.77 -0.41
C PRO A 14 -9.75 -1.18 -1.53
N LEU A 15 -9.30 -2.03 -2.44
CA LEU A 15 -8.51 -1.66 -3.63
C LEU A 15 -9.18 -2.26 -4.86
N ASP A 16 -8.99 -1.64 -6.01
CA ASP A 16 -9.49 -2.20 -7.27
C ASP A 16 -8.68 -3.45 -7.68
N ALA A 17 -9.27 -4.26 -8.58
CA ALA A 17 -8.66 -5.53 -8.99
C ALA A 17 -7.35 -5.35 -9.78
N HIS A 18 -7.15 -4.21 -10.45
CA HIS A 18 -5.93 -3.92 -11.20
C HIS A 18 -4.78 -3.64 -10.24
N LEU A 19 -5.00 -2.78 -9.25
CA LEU A 19 -3.99 -2.48 -8.24
C LEU A 19 -3.66 -3.71 -7.39
N VAL A 20 -4.65 -4.52 -7.01
CA VAL A 20 -4.40 -5.78 -6.30
C VAL A 20 -3.49 -6.70 -7.13
N ALA A 21 -3.70 -6.77 -8.45
CA ALA A 21 -2.84 -7.55 -9.33
C ALA A 21 -1.41 -6.99 -9.40
N GLU A 22 -1.23 -5.66 -9.46
CA GLU A 22 0.10 -5.02 -9.41
C GLU A 22 0.83 -5.31 -8.10
N ILE A 23 0.14 -5.20 -6.96
CA ILE A 23 0.72 -5.47 -5.64
C ILE A 23 1.14 -6.94 -5.53
N LEU A 24 0.33 -7.87 -6.01
CA LEU A 24 0.71 -9.30 -6.04
C LEU A 24 1.91 -9.55 -6.97
N ALA A 25 1.97 -8.88 -8.12
CA ALA A 25 3.07 -8.99 -9.07
C ALA A 25 4.38 -8.38 -8.54
N SER A 26 4.31 -7.41 -7.63
CA SER A 26 5.49 -6.83 -6.97
C SER A 26 6.28 -7.84 -6.14
N GLY A 27 5.64 -8.95 -5.75
CA GLY A 27 6.24 -9.97 -4.89
C GLY A 27 6.35 -9.55 -3.43
N ALA A 28 5.65 -8.49 -3.01
CA ALA A 28 5.54 -8.09 -1.62
C ALA A 28 5.01 -9.24 -0.74
N THR A 29 5.57 -9.34 0.45
CA THR A 29 5.17 -10.32 1.47
C THR A 29 4.11 -9.72 2.39
N VAL A 30 3.38 -10.58 3.11
CA VAL A 30 2.40 -10.12 4.11
C VAL A 30 2.99 -9.12 5.11
N ALA A 31 4.21 -9.37 5.61
CA ALA A 31 4.89 -8.46 6.54
C ALA A 31 5.18 -7.08 5.92
N GLU A 32 5.53 -7.03 4.63
CA GLU A 32 5.74 -5.77 3.92
C GLU A 32 4.41 -5.04 3.70
N LEU A 33 3.30 -5.75 3.46
CA LEU A 33 1.97 -5.13 3.37
C LEU A 33 1.51 -4.57 4.73
N GLU A 34 1.77 -5.28 5.83
CA GLU A 34 1.48 -4.80 7.19
C GLU A 34 2.31 -3.55 7.52
N GLU A 35 3.57 -3.49 7.10
CA GLU A 35 4.43 -2.30 7.26
C GLU A 35 3.85 -1.09 6.52
N VAL A 36 3.37 -1.29 5.28
CA VAL A 36 2.67 -0.25 4.52
C VAL A 36 1.39 0.19 5.23
N ALA A 37 0.56 -0.75 5.68
CA ALA A 37 -0.68 -0.43 6.38
C ALA A 37 -0.43 0.38 7.67
N ALA A 38 0.58 -0.02 8.46
CA ALA A 38 0.98 0.71 9.66
C ALA A 38 1.54 2.11 9.34
N TYR A 39 2.28 2.24 8.23
CA TYR A 39 2.77 3.53 7.78
C TYR A 39 1.62 4.47 7.37
N LEU A 40 0.65 3.97 6.60
CA LEU A 40 -0.54 4.72 6.18
C LEU A 40 -1.42 5.12 7.37
N ALA A 41 -1.73 4.17 8.26
CA ALA A 41 -2.61 4.40 9.40
C ALA A 41 -2.08 5.47 10.37
N GLY A 42 -0.76 5.63 10.46
CA GLY A 42 -0.16 6.68 11.26
C GLY A 42 0.22 7.93 10.49
N ALA A 43 0.04 8.00 9.15
CA ALA A 43 0.33 9.18 8.33
C ALA A 43 -0.51 10.39 8.70
N ASP A 44 -1.68 10.15 9.29
CA ASP A 44 -2.60 11.19 9.79
C ASP A 44 -2.22 11.75 11.18
N ASP A 45 -1.20 11.19 11.84
CA ASP A 45 -0.77 11.63 13.17
C ASP A 45 0.38 12.65 13.07
N VAL A 46 0.38 13.67 13.95
CA VAL A 46 1.29 14.85 13.93
C VAL A 46 2.79 14.49 13.94
N MET A 47 3.12 13.22 14.19
CA MET A 47 4.48 12.65 14.19
C MET A 47 4.92 12.05 12.84
N GLY A 48 4.15 12.24 11.76
CA GLY A 48 4.44 11.69 10.43
C GLY A 48 5.86 11.99 9.91
N ASP A 49 6.41 13.15 10.26
CA ASP A 49 7.74 13.61 9.84
C ASP A 49 8.91 12.87 10.51
N LEU A 50 8.68 12.12 11.60
CA LEU A 50 9.71 11.36 12.31
C LEU A 50 9.74 9.87 11.95
N ARG A 51 8.84 9.39 11.09
CA ARG A 51 8.85 7.98 10.71
C ARG A 51 9.96 7.65 9.73
N ARG A 52 10.56 6.47 9.92
CA ARG A 52 11.46 5.90 8.94
C ARG A 52 10.72 5.72 7.61
N PRO A 53 11.32 6.16 6.49
CA PRO A 53 10.73 5.91 5.18
C PRO A 53 10.63 4.41 4.94
N LEU A 54 9.56 3.99 4.27
CA LEU A 54 9.45 2.65 3.74
C LEU A 54 10.62 2.38 2.78
N THR A 55 11.05 1.13 2.69
CA THR A 55 12.13 0.72 1.78
C THR A 55 11.77 -0.56 1.03
N GLY A 56 12.50 -0.86 -0.05
CA GLY A 56 12.30 -2.09 -0.81
C GLY A 56 10.90 -2.20 -1.40
N ARG A 57 10.27 -3.38 -1.27
CA ARG A 57 8.94 -3.65 -1.86
C ARG A 57 7.83 -2.89 -1.15
N ALA A 58 7.97 -2.64 0.16
CA ALA A 58 7.00 -1.85 0.92
C ALA A 58 6.91 -0.42 0.37
N ALA A 59 8.04 0.22 0.07
CA ALA A 59 8.05 1.54 -0.58
C ALA A 59 7.36 1.51 -1.95
N LEU A 60 7.65 0.49 -2.76
CA LEU A 60 7.06 0.33 -4.08
C LEU A 60 5.52 0.15 -4.01
N VAL A 61 5.01 -0.63 -3.06
CA VAL A 61 3.56 -0.79 -2.85
C VAL A 61 2.93 0.53 -2.40
N HIS A 62 3.57 1.27 -1.50
CA HIS A 62 3.10 2.59 -1.07
C HIS A 62 3.02 3.59 -2.23
N ASP A 63 4.02 3.61 -3.11
CA ASP A 63 4.01 4.46 -4.31
C ASP A 63 2.90 4.05 -5.29
N MET A 64 2.60 2.75 -5.41
CA MET A 64 1.46 2.29 -6.22
C MET A 64 0.12 2.81 -5.68
N LEU A 65 -0.06 2.78 -4.35
CA LEU A 65 -1.27 3.29 -3.69
C LEU A 65 -1.43 4.79 -3.93
N ARG A 66 -0.35 5.56 -3.74
CA ARG A 66 -0.37 7.02 -4.00
C ARG A 66 -0.71 7.36 -5.45
N ARG A 67 -0.21 6.60 -6.42
CA ARG A 67 -0.55 6.81 -7.84
C ARG A 67 -2.04 6.63 -8.13
N GLN A 68 -2.74 5.75 -7.38
CA GLN A 68 -4.18 5.55 -7.55
C GLN A 68 -4.97 6.71 -6.94
N ASP A 69 -4.57 7.20 -5.77
CA ASP A 69 -5.22 8.33 -5.10
C ASP A 69 -5.03 9.65 -5.85
N ASP A 70 -3.89 9.82 -6.54
CA ASP A 70 -3.54 11.03 -7.29
C ASP A 70 -4.09 11.06 -8.73
N ASP A 71 -4.87 10.06 -9.18
CA ASP A 71 -5.45 10.06 -10.54
C ASP A 71 -6.59 11.11 -10.64
N PRO A 72 -6.36 12.25 -11.31
CA PRO A 72 -7.33 13.34 -11.37
C PRO A 72 -8.54 13.02 -12.27
N ASP A 73 -8.53 11.89 -12.97
CA ASP A 73 -9.60 11.47 -13.88
C ASP A 73 -10.56 10.43 -13.26
N ALA A 74 -10.34 9.96 -12.02
CA ALA A 74 -11.24 9.02 -11.34
C ALA A 74 -12.63 9.62 -10.99
N ASP A 75 -12.72 10.95 -10.96
CA ASP A 75 -13.93 11.73 -10.63
C ASP A 75 -14.65 12.34 -11.86
N ARG A 76 -14.25 12.01 -13.11
CA ARG A 76 -14.79 12.64 -14.33
C ARG A 76 -15.87 11.84 -15.07
#